data_AF-L8MBA8-F1
#
_entry.id   AF-L8MBA8-F1
#
_cell.length_a   1.000
_cell.length_b   1.000
_cell.length_c   1.000
_cell.angle_alpha   90.00
_cell.angle_beta   90.00
_cell.angle_gamma   90.00
#
_symmetry.space_group_name_H-M   'P 1'
#
loop_
_entity.id
_entity.type
_entity.pdbx_description
1 polymer ?
#
loop_
_entity_poly.entity_id
_entity_poly.type
_entity_poly.pdbx_seq_one_letter_code
_entity_poly.pdbx_strand_id
1 'polypeptide(L)' 'MQCPECQSEHIRKNGKNRQGKQNYICVNCHRQFIESYETYRGYSDDVRRECLKM' A
#
# COMPACT_ATOMS: atom_id res chain seq x y z
N MET A 1 6.55 -3.05 -10.63
CA MET A 1 5.45 -2.35 -9.93
C MET A 1 4.64 -1.58 -10.95
N GLN A 2 3.32 -1.52 -10.83
CA GLN A 2 2.45 -0.79 -11.75
C GLN A 2 1.65 0.25 -10.97
N CYS A 3 1.31 1.36 -11.62
CA CYS A 3 0.49 2.38 -11.00
C CYS A 3 -0.89 1.79 -10.68
N PRO A 4 -1.37 1.83 -9.43
CA PRO A 4 -2.65 1.27 -9.04
C PRO A 4 -3.87 2.03 -9.58
N GLU A 5 -3.67 3.10 -10.36
CA GLU A 5 -4.74 3.87 -11.01
C GLU A 5 -4.71 3.69 -12.53
N CYS A 6 -3.59 3.96 -13.18
CA CYS A 6 -3.49 3.90 -14.64
C CYS A 6 -2.69 2.70 -15.19
N GLN A 7 -2.24 1.79 -14.33
CA GLN A 7 -1.46 0.58 -14.66
C GLN A 7 -0.12 0.81 -15.38
N SER A 8 0.28 2.07 -15.59
CA SER A 8 1.59 2.42 -16.15
C SER A 8 2.74 1.91 -15.26
N GLU A 9 3.79 1.43 -15.92
CA GLU A 9 5.06 1.02 -15.27
C GLU A 9 6.02 2.20 -15.08
N HIS A 10 5.69 3.37 -15.62
CA HIS A 10 6.55 4.56 -15.54
C HIS A 10 6.42 5.22 -14.16
N ILE A 11 7.22 4.74 -13.21
CA ILE A 11 7.14 5.08 -11.79
C ILE A 11 8.52 5.49 -11.26
N ARG A 12 8.54 6.51 -10.39
CA ARG A 12 9.76 7.01 -9.73
C ARG A 12 9.62 6.97 -8.21
N LYS A 13 10.74 6.85 -7.50
CA LYS A 13 10.79 7.01 -6.03
C LYS A 13 10.49 8.46 -5.66
N ASN A 14 9.60 8.66 -4.69
CA ASN A 14 9.15 9.97 -4.21
C ASN A 14 9.36 10.12 -2.69
N GLY A 15 10.59 9.87 -2.24
CA GLY A 15 10.96 9.93 -0.83
C GLY A 15 10.33 8.84 0.04
N LYS A 16 10.36 9.03 1.36
CA LYS A 16 9.70 8.17 2.34
C LYS A 16 8.55 8.92 2.99
N ASN A 17 7.46 8.22 3.29
CA ASN A 17 6.34 8.79 4.02
C ASN A 17 6.67 8.98 5.51
N ARG A 18 5.75 9.58 6.29
CA ARG A 18 5.92 9.79 7.75
C ARG A 18 6.17 8.50 8.55
N GLN A 19 5.74 7.35 8.01
CA GLN A 19 5.91 6.03 8.62
C GLN A 19 7.21 5.34 8.15
N GLY A 20 8.08 6.05 7.41
CA GLY A 20 9.34 5.52 6.89
C GLY A 20 9.20 4.61 5.66
N LYS A 21 7.98 4.37 5.16
CA LYS A 21 7.74 3.53 3.98
C LYS A 21 8.12 4.27 2.71
N GLN A 22 8.70 3.55 1.75
CA GLN A 22 9.05 4.10 0.44
C GLN A 22 7.78 4.55 -0.30
N ASN A 23 7.72 5.83 -0.66
CA ASN A 23 6.66 6.39 -1.47
C ASN A 23 7.13 6.44 -2.93
N TYR A 24 6.19 6.27 -3.86
CA TYR A 24 6.43 6.26 -5.29
C TYR A 24 5.43 7.18 -5.97
N ILE A 25 5.81 7.74 -7.12
CA ILE A 25 4.95 8.59 -7.94
C ILE A 25 4.91 8.05 -9.37
N CYS A 26 3.71 7.90 -9.92
CA CYS A 26 3.54 7.60 -11.33
C CYS A 26 3.82 8.86 -12.16
N VAL A 27 4.64 8.75 -13.20
CA VAL A 27 4.96 9.87 -14.08
C VAL A 27 3.77 10.24 -14.97
N ASN A 28 2.94 9.26 -15.34
CA ASN A 28 1.86 9.45 -16.31
C ASN A 28 0.60 10.07 -15.69
N CYS A 29 0.20 9.67 -14.48
CA CYS A 29 -1.00 10.16 -13.81
C CYS A 29 -0.72 10.94 -12.52
N HIS A 30 0.55 11.10 -12.14
CA HIS A 30 1.00 11.79 -10.92
C HIS A 30 0.51 11.20 -9.59
N ARG A 31 -0.16 10.03 -9.60
CA ARG A 31 -0.56 9.35 -8.37
C ARG A 31 0.64 8.94 -7.54
N GLN A 32 0.52 9.18 -6.24
CA GLN A 32 1.47 8.72 -5.23
C GLN A 32 0.95 7.49 -4.50
N PHE A 33 1.82 6.51 -4.25
CA PHE A 33 1.46 5.25 -3.61
C PHE A 33 2.69 4.56 -3.00
N ILE A 34 2.44 3.59 -2.12
CA ILE A 34 3.48 2.74 -1.53
C ILE A 34 3.45 1.36 -2.17
N GLU A 35 4.56 0.62 -2.10
CA GLU A 35 4.69 -0.70 -2.72
C GLU A 35 3.87 -1.78 -2.03
N SER A 36 3.77 -1.73 -0.71
CA SER A 36 2.98 -2.68 0.08
C SER A 36 2.11 -1.93 1.09
N TYR A 37 0.80 -2.02 0.89
CA TYR A 37 -0.14 -1.84 1.96
C TYR A 37 -0.13 -3.16 2.74
N GLU A 38 0.54 -3.18 3.89
CA GLU A 38 0.35 -4.28 4.86
C GLU A 38 -1.15 -4.47 5.02
N THR A 39 -1.64 -5.60 4.53
CA THR A 39 -3.07 -5.93 4.46
C THR A 39 -3.67 -6.13 5.85
N TYR A 40 -2.82 -6.27 6.87
CA TYR A 40 -3.25 -6.50 8.24
C TYR A 40 -2.46 -5.64 9.25
N ARG A 41 -3.14 -4.68 9.88
CA ARG A 41 -2.65 -3.99 11.09
C ARG A 41 -3.38 -4.42 12.38
N GLY A 42 -4.25 -5.42 12.31
CA GLY A 42 -4.99 -5.96 13.47
C GLY A 42 -4.58 -7.40 13.83
N TYR A 43 -5.48 -8.13 14.50
CA TYR A 43 -5.33 -9.55 14.77
C TYR A 43 -5.58 -10.43 13.54
N SER A 44 -4.78 -11.47 13.29
CA SER A 44 -5.00 -12.42 12.18
C SER A 44 -6.47 -12.83 11.99
N ASP A 45 -6.84 -13.23 10.77
CA ASP A 45 -8.21 -13.66 10.46
C ASP A 45 -8.74 -14.72 11.42
N ASP A 46 -7.87 -15.60 11.93
CA ASP A 46 -8.22 -16.61 12.91
C ASP A 46 -8.64 -16.01 14.25
N VAL A 47 -7.89 -15.02 14.76
CA VAL A 47 -8.25 -14.29 15.99
C VAL A 47 -9.50 -13.45 15.78
N ARG A 48 -9.65 -12.81 14.60
CA ARG A 48 -10.88 -12.07 14.26
C ARG A 48 -12.10 -12.98 14.26
N ARG A 49 -11.99 -14.16 13.65
CA ARG A 49 -13.07 -15.18 13.65
C ARG A 49 -13.40 -15.62 15.06
N GLU A 50 -12.41 -15.81 15.93
CA GLU A 50 -12.62 -16.22 17.31
C GLU A 50 -13.36 -15.14 18.11
N CYS A 51 -12.98 -13.87 17.99
CA CYS A 51 -13.67 -12.76 18.65
C CYS A 51 -15.14 -12.60 18.23
N LEU A 52 -15.48 -12.98 16.99
CA LEU A 52 -16.84 -12.87 16.44
C LEU A 52 -17.77 -14.04 16.84
N LYS A 53 -17.27 -15.04 17.56
CA LYS A 53 -18.07 -16.17 18.08
C LYS A 53 -18.71 -15.89 19.44
N MET A 54 -18.42 -14.74 20.05
CA MET A 54 -19.06 -14.26 21.29
C MET A 54 -20.43 -13.65 20.99
#